data_AF-A0A7S2Q0C5-F1
#
_entry.id   AF-A0A7S2Q0C5-F1
#
_cell.length_a   1.000
_cell.length_b   1.000
_cell.length_c   1.000
_cell.angle_alpha   90.00
_cell.angle_beta   90.00
_cell.angle_gamma   90.00
#
_symmetry.space_group_name_H-M   'P 1'
#
loop_
_entity.id
_entity.type
_entity.pdbx_description
1 polymer ?
#
loop_
_entity_poly.entity_id
_entity_poly.type
_entity_poly.pdbx_seq_one_letter_code
_entity_poly.pdbx_strand_id
1 'polypeptide(L)'
;EIAVAQSIGHMPIRILPIDVCALVAATQLYWCVGALGLYMVAAACPDVLARSEHVVYACLGSPVFALVAYSGRRFAGMHSKIREQFDGFDVRRAAVSVESDRGFIYEGIETMFGGSLEKFNHDVRTTLKSAALRNFTGQKAALPYHVMLWQVLPGLLSWVSLSSLNDDASPSGVMLTGKVWHCVFIVVSVSCGFPVASAFAMELGKRVATGKLAGTWCACMYLGVGVVVSVLHELWYSFANPAAIDDDAWHVIPTAVFLNGMAVVAAAWAFWPGLECESAAADSINDGELGGTSAAADPGDARDEGP
;
A
#
# COMPACT_ATOMS: atom_id res chain seq x y z
N GLU A 1 4.27 15.26 -9.20
CA GLU A 1 3.93 15.47 -7.78
C GLU A 1 5.14 15.98 -7.04
N ILE A 2 5.08 17.20 -6.50
CA ILE A 2 6.20 17.86 -5.83
C ILE A 2 6.07 17.59 -4.34
N ALA A 3 7.04 16.87 -3.77
CA ALA A 3 7.15 16.70 -2.32
C ALA A 3 7.54 18.05 -1.70
N VAL A 4 6.64 18.64 -0.90
CA VAL A 4 6.93 19.85 -0.14
C VAL A 4 7.86 19.47 1.02
N ALA A 5 9.14 19.82 0.90
CA ALA A 5 10.14 19.59 1.92
C ALA A 5 10.36 20.89 2.73
N GLN A 6 9.73 21.01 3.90
CA GLN A 6 10.16 21.94 4.93
C GLN A 6 10.87 21.16 6.04
N SER A 7 12.19 21.36 6.13
CA SER A 7 13.01 20.88 7.24
C SER A 7 13.00 21.94 8.35
N ILE A 8 12.30 21.66 9.44
CA ILE A 8 12.40 22.46 10.68
C ILE A 8 12.93 21.51 11.77
N GLY A 9 14.15 21.77 12.28
CA GLY A 9 14.63 21.23 13.56
C GLY A 9 15.13 19.77 13.59
N HIS A 10 16.08 19.38 12.72
CA HIS A 10 16.73 18.05 12.72
C HIS A 10 15.81 16.84 12.53
N MET A 11 14.52 17.04 12.25
CA MET A 11 13.63 15.93 11.90
C MET A 11 13.96 15.41 10.50
N PRO A 12 14.22 14.10 10.35
CA PRO A 12 14.49 13.52 9.04
C PRO A 12 13.27 13.74 8.14
N ILE A 13 13.50 14.32 6.95
CA ILE A 13 12.46 14.54 5.93
C ILE A 13 11.91 13.17 5.54
N ARG A 14 10.64 12.91 5.90
CA ARG A 14 9.93 11.70 5.51
C ARG A 14 9.01 12.04 4.35
N ILE A 15 9.30 11.46 3.21
CA ILE A 15 8.43 11.55 2.03
C ILE A 15 7.40 10.45 2.17
N LEU A 16 6.17 10.80 2.54
CA LEU A 16 5.04 9.88 2.50
C LEU A 16 4.34 10.05 1.14
N PRO A 17 4.33 9.01 0.27
CA PRO A 17 3.64 9.09 -1.01
C PRO A 17 2.14 9.32 -0.81
N ILE A 18 1.50 10.17 -1.62
CA ILE A 18 0.06 10.46 -1.55
C ILE A 18 -0.77 9.17 -1.67
N ASP A 19 -0.33 8.25 -2.54
CA ASP A 19 -0.90 6.90 -2.68
C ASP A 19 -1.03 6.14 -1.36
N VAL A 20 -0.07 6.32 -0.45
CA VAL A 20 -0.06 5.65 0.86
C VAL A 20 -1.12 6.26 1.77
N CYS A 21 -1.34 7.58 1.71
CA CYS A 21 -2.44 8.24 2.41
C CYS A 21 -3.81 7.80 1.87
N ALA A 22 -3.95 7.72 0.54
CA ALA A 22 -5.17 7.25 -0.10
C ALA A 22 -5.50 5.80 0.29
N LEU A 23 -4.48 4.94 0.39
CA LEU A 23 -4.66 3.59 0.90
C LEU A 23 -5.13 3.58 2.36
N VAL A 24 -4.53 4.38 3.23
CA VAL A 24 -4.94 4.44 4.65
C VAL A 24 -6.40 4.85 4.76
N ALA A 25 -6.82 5.86 3.98
CA ALA A 25 -8.22 6.27 3.90
C ALA A 25 -9.12 5.14 3.38
N ALA A 26 -8.69 4.42 2.34
CA ALA A 26 -9.43 3.27 1.82
C ALA A 26 -9.58 2.16 2.88
N THR A 27 -8.49 1.81 3.57
CA THR A 27 -8.50 0.84 4.68
C THR A 27 -9.43 1.27 5.81
N GLN A 28 -9.42 2.55 6.21
CA GLN A 28 -10.35 3.07 7.21
C GLN A 28 -11.80 2.98 6.73
N LEU A 29 -12.08 3.30 5.47
CA LEU A 29 -13.41 3.16 4.89
C LEU A 29 -13.88 1.70 4.92
N TYR A 30 -13.01 0.75 4.59
CA TYR A 30 -13.30 -0.68 4.71
C TYR A 30 -13.61 -1.09 6.15
N TRP A 31 -12.86 -0.59 7.14
CA TRP A 31 -13.18 -0.82 8.55
C TRP A 31 -14.55 -0.24 8.93
N CYS A 32 -14.87 0.97 8.50
CA CYS A 32 -16.17 1.60 8.77
C CYS A 32 -17.33 0.82 8.14
N VAL A 33 -17.20 0.44 6.86
CA VAL A 33 -18.22 -0.35 6.14
C VAL A 33 -18.37 -1.72 6.76
N GLY A 34 -17.25 -2.37 7.10
CA GLY A 34 -17.23 -3.66 7.78
C GLY A 34 -17.90 -3.62 9.15
N ALA A 35 -17.59 -2.61 9.96
CA ALA A 35 -18.23 -2.38 11.24
C ALA A 35 -19.73 -2.10 11.11
N LEU A 36 -20.14 -1.27 10.14
CA LEU A 36 -21.55 -1.01 9.87
C LEU A 36 -22.28 -2.31 9.48
N GLY A 37 -21.68 -3.13 8.62
CA GLY A 37 -22.16 -4.47 8.28
C GLY A 37 -22.31 -5.36 9.52
N LEU A 38 -21.32 -5.34 10.40
CA LEU A 38 -21.34 -6.07 11.67
C LEU A 38 -22.51 -5.63 12.54
N TYR A 39 -22.73 -4.34 12.72
CA TYR A 39 -23.86 -3.81 13.51
C TYR A 39 -25.21 -4.19 12.90
N MET A 40 -25.35 -4.16 11.57
CA MET A 40 -26.58 -4.59 10.91
C MET A 40 -26.84 -6.08 11.14
N VAL A 41 -25.81 -6.93 11.06
CA VAL A 41 -25.92 -8.36 11.37
C VAL A 41 -26.20 -8.58 12.85
N ALA A 42 -25.56 -7.83 13.75
CA ALA A 42 -25.81 -7.88 15.20
C ALA A 42 -27.28 -7.61 15.53
N ALA A 43 -27.86 -6.58 14.89
CA ALA A 43 -29.24 -6.19 15.08
C ALA A 43 -30.23 -7.23 14.50
N ALA A 44 -29.90 -7.84 13.36
CA ALA A 44 -30.78 -8.79 12.70
C ALA A 44 -30.68 -10.22 13.28
N CYS A 45 -29.50 -10.64 13.73
CA CYS A 45 -29.16 -12.01 14.13
C CYS A 45 -28.14 -12.02 15.29
N PRO A 46 -28.52 -11.57 16.50
CA PRO A 46 -27.60 -11.44 17.63
C PRO A 46 -26.95 -12.77 18.03
N ASP A 47 -27.70 -13.89 17.97
CA ASP A 47 -27.19 -15.22 18.32
C ASP A 47 -26.11 -15.73 17.36
N VAL A 48 -26.19 -15.36 16.08
CA VAL A 48 -25.20 -15.74 15.07
C VAL A 48 -23.92 -14.96 15.32
N LEU A 49 -24.03 -13.67 15.62
CA LEU A 49 -22.87 -12.85 15.91
C LEU A 49 -22.16 -13.30 17.20
N ALA A 50 -22.91 -13.60 18.26
CA ALA A 50 -22.36 -14.08 19.52
C ALA A 50 -21.56 -15.39 19.37
N ARG A 51 -21.95 -16.26 18.42
CA ARG A 51 -21.27 -17.53 18.15
C ARG A 51 -20.17 -17.44 17.09
N SER A 52 -20.14 -16.38 16.29
CA SER A 52 -19.30 -16.26 15.10
C SER A 52 -18.48 -14.98 15.06
N GLU A 53 -18.31 -14.29 16.19
CA GLU A 53 -17.59 -13.01 16.26
C GLU A 53 -16.21 -13.09 15.59
N HIS A 54 -15.40 -14.10 15.94
CA HIS A 54 -14.06 -14.31 15.37
C HIS A 54 -14.08 -14.51 13.85
N VAL A 55 -15.10 -15.18 13.35
CA VAL A 55 -15.25 -15.49 11.93
C VAL A 55 -15.56 -14.23 11.14
N VAL A 56 -16.45 -13.38 11.66
CA VAL A 56 -16.80 -12.12 11.01
C VAL A 56 -15.61 -11.16 11.03
N TYR A 57 -14.87 -11.08 12.14
CA TYR A 57 -13.65 -10.26 12.20
C TYR A 57 -12.55 -10.73 11.24
N ALA A 58 -12.37 -12.04 11.10
CA ALA A 58 -11.44 -12.59 10.12
C ALA A 58 -11.80 -12.11 8.70
N CYS A 59 -13.10 -12.16 8.36
CA CYS A 59 -13.60 -11.74 7.04
C CYS A 59 -13.39 -10.24 6.78
N LEU A 60 -13.46 -9.40 7.82
CA LEU A 60 -13.19 -7.97 7.71
C LEU A 60 -11.69 -7.65 7.61
N GLY A 61 -10.84 -8.47 8.26
CA GLY A 61 -9.38 -8.29 8.26
C GLY A 61 -8.73 -8.63 6.91
N SER A 62 -9.23 -9.64 6.20
CA SER A 62 -8.62 -10.12 4.95
C SER A 62 -8.49 -9.04 3.85
N PRO A 63 -9.54 -8.26 3.50
CA PRO A 63 -9.41 -7.16 2.55
C PRO A 63 -8.41 -6.11 2.98
N VAL A 64 -8.36 -5.80 4.28
CA VAL A 64 -7.42 -4.82 4.83
C VAL A 64 -5.97 -5.30 4.66
N PHE A 65 -5.67 -6.54 5.04
CA PHE A 65 -4.31 -7.08 4.86
C PHE A 65 -3.94 -7.26 3.39
N ALA A 66 -4.90 -7.54 2.50
CA ALA A 66 -4.68 -7.56 1.06
C ALA A 66 -4.30 -6.18 0.51
N LEU A 67 -4.98 -5.11 0.95
CA LEU A 67 -4.65 -3.73 0.60
C LEU A 67 -3.27 -3.31 1.14
N VAL A 68 -2.93 -3.73 2.36
CA VAL A 68 -1.60 -3.51 2.93
C VAL A 68 -0.51 -4.25 2.12
N ALA A 69 -0.78 -5.48 1.69
CA ALA A 69 0.12 -6.25 0.83
C ALA A 69 0.31 -5.58 -0.55
N TYR A 70 -0.78 -5.15 -1.18
CA TYR A 70 -0.74 -4.38 -2.43
C TYR A 70 0.11 -3.11 -2.29
N SER A 71 0.07 -2.47 -1.13
CA SER A 71 0.86 -1.28 -0.85
C SER A 71 2.33 -1.57 -0.65
N GLY A 72 2.67 -2.76 -0.12
CA GLY A 72 4.02 -3.29 -0.16
C GLY A 72 4.58 -3.34 -1.59
N ARG A 73 3.78 -3.82 -2.55
CA ARG A 73 4.15 -3.82 -3.97
C ARG A 73 4.37 -2.40 -4.49
N ARG A 74 3.42 -1.49 -4.29
CA ARG A 74 3.57 -0.10 -4.76
C ARG A 74 4.83 0.56 -4.19
N PHE A 75 5.10 0.33 -2.91
CA PHE A 75 6.31 0.82 -2.28
C PHE A 75 7.58 0.24 -2.92
N ALA A 76 7.63 -1.07 -3.16
CA ALA A 76 8.76 -1.70 -3.86
C ALA A 76 8.96 -1.11 -5.27
N GLY A 77 7.86 -0.86 -5.99
CA GLY A 77 7.90 -0.20 -7.30
C GLY A 77 8.43 1.23 -7.24
N MET A 78 7.95 2.05 -6.30
CA MET A 78 8.47 3.41 -6.10
C MET A 78 9.95 3.40 -5.70
N HIS A 79 10.35 2.50 -4.81
CA HIS A 79 11.74 2.34 -4.41
C HIS A 79 12.63 1.99 -5.61
N SER A 80 12.19 1.07 -6.49
CA SER A 80 12.92 0.75 -7.73
C SER A 80 13.01 1.96 -8.66
N LYS A 81 11.90 2.66 -8.89
CA LYS A 81 11.87 3.85 -9.75
C LYS A 81 12.80 4.95 -9.24
N ILE A 82 12.77 5.26 -7.95
CA ILE A 82 13.68 6.26 -7.34
C ILE A 82 15.13 5.82 -7.54
N ARG A 83 15.43 4.54 -7.29
CA ARG A 83 16.77 3.98 -7.50
C ARG A 83 17.24 4.16 -8.94
N GLU A 84 16.41 3.80 -9.91
CA GLU A 84 16.68 3.91 -11.35
C GLU A 84 16.84 5.37 -11.78
N GLN A 85 16.00 6.28 -11.29
CA GLN A 85 16.12 7.72 -11.56
C GLN A 85 17.44 8.29 -11.07
N PHE A 86 17.90 7.90 -9.88
CA PHE A 86 19.22 8.30 -9.38
C PHE A 86 20.34 7.65 -10.19
N ASP A 87 20.24 6.36 -10.53
CA ASP A 87 21.27 5.64 -11.30
C ASP A 87 21.44 6.22 -12.71
N GLY A 88 20.34 6.62 -13.35
CA GLY A 88 20.33 7.27 -14.65
C GLY A 88 20.53 8.79 -14.62
N PHE A 89 20.67 9.40 -13.43
CA PHE A 89 20.78 10.86 -13.31
C PHE A 89 22.02 11.37 -14.03
N ASP A 90 21.83 12.33 -14.93
CA ASP A 90 22.91 13.07 -15.56
C ASP A 90 22.47 14.52 -15.72
N VAL A 91 23.19 15.42 -15.07
CA VAL A 91 22.93 16.86 -15.15
C VAL A 91 22.90 17.36 -16.59
N ARG A 92 23.65 16.72 -17.49
CA ARG A 92 23.70 17.09 -18.91
C ARG A 92 22.41 16.79 -19.65
N ARG A 93 21.66 15.81 -19.16
CA ARG A 93 20.37 15.38 -19.71
C ARG A 93 19.18 16.00 -18.98
N ALA A 94 19.43 16.84 -17.98
CA ALA A 94 18.37 17.53 -17.27
C ALA A 94 17.60 18.44 -18.24
N ALA A 95 16.27 18.40 -18.13
CA ALA A 95 15.40 19.32 -18.85
C ALA A 95 15.54 20.71 -18.21
N VAL A 96 16.01 21.68 -19.00
CA VAL A 96 16.11 23.08 -18.59
C VAL A 96 15.07 23.86 -19.38
N SER A 97 14.22 24.63 -18.71
CA SER A 97 13.16 25.39 -19.38
C SER A 97 13.69 26.45 -20.34
N VAL A 98 14.88 26.98 -20.04
CA VAL A 98 15.57 28.00 -20.83
C VAL A 98 16.99 27.50 -21.13
N GLU A 99 17.25 27.19 -22.40
CA GLU A 99 18.51 26.54 -22.80
C GLU A 99 19.73 27.45 -22.58
N SER A 100 19.57 28.77 -22.63
CA SER A 100 20.65 29.73 -22.34
C SER A 100 21.15 29.65 -20.88
N ASP A 101 20.31 29.18 -19.95
CA ASP A 101 20.68 29.10 -18.53
C ASP A 101 21.53 27.86 -18.24
N ARG A 102 21.56 26.90 -19.16
CA ARG A 102 22.29 25.62 -19.00
C ARG A 102 23.78 25.85 -18.74
N GLY A 103 24.40 26.77 -19.49
CA GLY A 103 25.82 27.12 -19.31
C GLY A 103 26.10 27.69 -17.93
N PHE A 104 25.26 28.63 -17.47
CA PHE A 104 25.37 29.24 -16.15
C PHE A 104 25.20 28.22 -15.01
N ILE A 105 24.24 27.29 -15.16
CA ILE A 105 24.03 26.20 -14.19
C ILE A 105 25.26 25.29 -14.14
N TYR A 106 25.81 24.90 -15.29
CA TYR A 106 26.99 24.03 -15.34
C TYR A 106 28.20 24.69 -14.70
N GLU A 107 28.47 25.96 -15.03
CA GLU A 107 29.59 26.71 -14.45
C GLU A 107 29.43 26.84 -12.92
N GLY A 108 28.23 27.11 -12.44
CA GLY A 108 27.92 27.14 -11.01
C GLY A 108 28.18 25.79 -10.33
N ILE A 109 27.77 24.68 -10.94
CA ILE A 109 28.01 23.32 -10.42
C ILE A 109 29.50 23.00 -10.46
N GLU A 110 30.19 23.26 -11.55
CA GLU A 110 31.63 23.03 -11.66
C GLU A 110 32.39 23.81 -10.59
N THR A 111 32.02 25.07 -10.34
CA THR A 111 32.61 25.89 -9.27
C THR A 111 32.44 25.23 -7.90
N MET A 112 31.27 24.67 -7.59
CA MET A 112 31.01 23.99 -6.31
C MET A 112 31.67 22.60 -6.20
N PHE A 113 31.84 21.89 -7.32
CA PHE A 113 32.31 20.51 -7.36
C PHE A 113 33.73 20.38 -7.94
N GLY A 114 34.56 21.42 -7.79
CA GLY A 114 35.99 21.37 -8.13
C GLY A 114 36.28 21.23 -9.62
N GLY A 115 35.50 21.91 -10.46
CA GLY A 115 35.64 21.94 -11.92
C GLY A 115 35.07 20.74 -12.65
N SER A 116 34.24 19.90 -12.01
CA SER A 116 33.78 18.65 -12.62
C SER A 116 32.28 18.37 -12.44
N LEU A 117 31.54 18.39 -13.55
CA LEU A 117 30.17 17.89 -13.62
C LEU A 117 30.08 16.38 -13.34
N GLU A 118 31.12 15.61 -13.66
CA GLU A 118 31.13 14.17 -13.40
C GLU A 118 31.22 13.87 -11.90
N LYS A 119 31.97 14.70 -11.15
CA LYS A 119 32.01 14.59 -9.70
C LYS A 119 30.63 14.90 -9.09
N PHE A 120 29.94 15.92 -9.59
CA PHE A 120 28.56 16.21 -9.19
C PHE A 120 27.61 15.04 -9.49
N ASN A 121 27.62 14.54 -10.73
CA ASN A 121 26.81 13.38 -11.13
C ASN A 121 27.11 12.16 -10.26
N HIS A 122 28.38 11.89 -9.95
CA HIS A 122 28.78 10.82 -9.05
C HIS A 122 28.24 11.01 -7.63
N ASP A 123 28.37 12.21 -7.06
CA ASP A 123 27.87 12.52 -5.72
C ASP A 123 26.34 12.40 -5.64
N VAL A 124 25.62 12.78 -6.70
CA VAL A 124 24.16 12.57 -6.80
C VAL A 124 23.81 11.08 -6.86
N ARG A 125 24.46 10.33 -7.75
CA ARG A 125 24.25 8.87 -7.92
C ARG A 125 24.62 8.05 -6.69
N THR A 126 25.51 8.56 -5.83
CA THR A 126 26.02 7.83 -4.66
C THR A 126 25.48 8.40 -3.35
N THR A 127 25.96 9.58 -2.95
CA THR A 127 25.68 10.22 -1.67
C THR A 127 24.21 10.62 -1.56
N LEU A 128 23.69 11.35 -2.55
CA LEU A 128 22.30 11.80 -2.52
C LEU A 128 21.33 10.62 -2.68
N LYS A 129 21.62 9.69 -3.59
CA LYS A 129 20.88 8.42 -3.71
C LYS A 129 20.83 7.66 -2.40
N SER A 130 21.97 7.46 -1.73
CA SER A 130 22.04 6.73 -0.46
C SER A 130 21.24 7.43 0.64
N ALA A 131 21.34 8.77 0.73
CA ALA A 131 20.56 9.55 1.67
C ALA A 131 19.04 9.47 1.37
N ALA A 132 18.65 9.60 0.10
CA ALA A 132 17.26 9.54 -0.33
C ALA A 132 16.65 8.16 -0.11
N LEU A 133 17.33 7.08 -0.53
CA LEU A 133 16.88 5.71 -0.30
C LEU A 133 16.80 5.39 1.19
N ARG A 134 17.80 5.78 1.99
CA ARG A 134 17.79 5.58 3.44
C ARG A 134 16.63 6.34 4.12
N ASN A 135 16.34 7.56 3.69
CA ASN A 135 15.22 8.33 4.23
C ASN A 135 13.86 7.78 3.78
N PHE A 136 13.79 7.24 2.56
CA PHE A 136 12.62 6.55 2.02
C PHE A 136 12.38 5.20 2.75
N THR A 137 13.44 4.49 3.12
CA THR A 137 13.41 3.20 3.84
C THR A 137 13.64 3.33 5.35
N GLY A 138 13.57 4.54 5.92
CA GLY A 138 13.93 4.80 7.33
C GLY A 138 13.12 3.98 8.34
N GLN A 139 12.07 3.29 7.89
CA GLN A 139 11.36 2.23 8.58
C GLN A 139 11.32 0.98 7.69
N LYS A 140 11.53 -0.21 8.29
CA LYS A 140 11.44 -1.50 7.57
C LYS A 140 10.05 -1.70 6.92
N ALA A 141 9.02 -1.12 7.53
CA ALA A 141 7.69 -1.01 6.97
C ALA A 141 7.54 0.32 6.21
N ALA A 142 6.90 0.29 5.05
CA ALA A 142 6.69 1.52 4.26
C ALA A 142 5.61 2.43 4.84
N LEU A 143 4.72 1.87 5.66
CA LEU A 143 3.78 2.63 6.47
C LEU A 143 4.43 2.96 7.81
N PRO A 144 4.49 4.25 8.21
CA PRO A 144 4.89 4.59 9.55
C PRO A 144 3.96 3.98 10.59
N TYR A 145 4.51 3.58 11.74
CA TYR A 145 3.74 2.96 12.82
C TYR A 145 2.52 3.80 13.25
N HIS A 146 2.66 5.12 13.37
CA HIS A 146 1.52 5.98 13.69
C HIS A 146 0.41 5.92 12.63
N VAL A 147 0.78 5.84 11.34
CA VAL A 147 -0.19 5.65 10.25
C VAL A 147 -0.85 4.26 10.34
N MET A 148 -0.07 3.24 10.70
CA MET A 148 -0.59 1.89 10.97
C MET A 148 -1.53 1.82 12.18
N LEU A 149 -1.44 2.75 13.13
CA LEU A 149 -2.41 2.87 14.22
C LEU A 149 -3.68 3.58 13.75
N TRP A 150 -3.53 4.69 13.00
CA TRP A 150 -4.66 5.45 12.47
C TRP A 150 -5.56 4.61 11.57
N GLN A 151 -5.01 3.70 10.77
CA GLN A 151 -5.82 2.83 9.91
C GLN A 151 -6.75 1.89 10.71
N VAL A 152 -6.43 1.55 11.96
CA VAL A 152 -7.19 0.61 12.80
C VAL A 152 -8.18 1.32 13.71
N LEU A 153 -8.06 2.65 13.87
CA LEU A 153 -8.87 3.41 14.80
C LEU A 153 -10.38 3.17 14.63
N PRO A 154 -10.96 3.12 13.40
CA PRO A 154 -12.39 2.81 13.26
C PRO A 154 -12.76 1.40 13.76
N GLY A 155 -11.88 0.42 13.54
CA GLY A 155 -12.04 -0.94 14.06
C GLY A 155 -11.99 -0.97 15.59
N LEU A 156 -11.03 -0.26 16.20
CA LEU A 156 -10.92 -0.12 17.65
C LEU A 156 -12.19 0.48 18.27
N LEU A 157 -12.69 1.58 17.70
CA LEU A 157 -13.92 2.22 18.20
C LEU A 157 -15.12 1.27 18.08
N SER A 158 -15.21 0.53 16.99
CA SER A 158 -16.27 -0.46 16.78
C SER A 158 -16.20 -1.59 17.80
N TRP A 159 -14.99 -2.07 18.13
CA TRP A 159 -14.80 -3.08 19.18
C TRP A 159 -15.19 -2.59 20.57
N VAL A 160 -14.79 -1.38 20.93
CA VAL A 160 -15.18 -0.77 22.22
C VAL A 160 -16.70 -0.61 22.30
N SER A 161 -17.33 -0.14 21.23
CA SER A 161 -18.78 0.03 21.17
C SER A 161 -19.53 -1.31 21.22
N LEU A 162 -19.09 -2.34 20.49
CA LEU A 162 -19.74 -3.66 20.53
C LEU A 162 -19.60 -4.33 21.89
N SER A 163 -18.43 -4.21 22.54
CA SER A 163 -18.19 -4.74 23.89
C SER A 163 -19.10 -4.08 24.93
N SER A 164 -19.49 -2.82 24.71
CA SER A 164 -20.39 -2.07 25.60
C SER A 164 -21.87 -2.47 25.45
N LEU A 165 -22.26 -3.01 24.29
CA LEU A 165 -23.65 -3.44 24.03
C LEU A 165 -24.00 -4.77 24.72
N ASN A 166 -23.00 -5.62 24.97
CA ASN A 166 -23.20 -6.91 25.62
C ASN A 166 -23.30 -6.82 27.15
N ASP A 167 -23.09 -5.63 27.74
CA ASP A 167 -23.07 -5.42 29.18
C ASP A 167 -24.46 -5.52 29.85
N ASP A 168 -25.55 -5.29 29.10
CA ASP A 168 -26.91 -5.33 29.64
C ASP A 168 -27.48 -6.77 29.76
N ALA A 169 -26.82 -7.77 29.16
CA ALA A 169 -27.34 -9.14 29.09
C ALA A 169 -26.88 -10.07 30.24
N SER A 170 -25.89 -9.66 31.06
CA SER A 170 -25.40 -10.47 32.19
C SER A 170 -25.78 -9.84 33.54
N PRO A 171 -26.86 -10.30 34.20
CA PRO A 171 -27.24 -9.83 35.53
C PRO A 171 -26.25 -10.24 36.64
N SER A 172 -25.26 -11.08 36.32
CA SER A 172 -24.10 -11.34 37.17
C SER A 172 -22.93 -10.50 36.67
N GLY A 173 -22.43 -9.60 37.52
CA GLY A 173 -21.26 -8.78 37.22
C GLY A 173 -20.10 -9.61 36.68
N VAL A 174 -19.91 -9.58 35.37
CA VAL A 174 -18.60 -9.85 34.78
C VAL A 174 -17.67 -8.90 35.52
N MET A 175 -16.84 -9.46 36.40
CA MET A 175 -16.05 -8.69 37.36
C MET A 175 -15.34 -7.57 36.59
N LEU A 176 -15.26 -6.37 37.18
CA LEU A 176 -14.47 -5.25 36.65
C LEU A 176 -13.12 -5.70 36.08
N THR A 177 -12.50 -6.70 36.71
CA THR A 177 -11.30 -7.41 36.27
C THR A 177 -11.39 -7.96 34.84
N GLY A 178 -12.48 -8.63 34.44
CA GLY A 178 -12.67 -9.15 33.08
C GLY A 178 -12.81 -8.04 32.04
N LYS A 179 -13.52 -6.95 32.36
CA LYS A 179 -13.64 -5.77 31.48
C LYS A 179 -12.30 -5.08 31.28
N VAL A 180 -11.54 -4.90 32.36
CA VAL A 180 -10.18 -4.34 32.29
C VAL A 180 -9.29 -5.24 31.43
N TRP A 181 -9.38 -6.56 31.56
CA TRP A 181 -8.60 -7.50 30.76
C TRP A 181 -8.94 -7.47 29.28
N HIS A 182 -10.22 -7.39 28.94
CA HIS A 182 -10.69 -7.21 27.57
C HIS A 182 -10.19 -5.90 26.95
N CYS A 183 -10.29 -4.77 27.68
CA CYS A 183 -9.77 -3.49 27.22
C CYS A 183 -8.25 -3.51 27.00
N VAL A 184 -7.49 -4.08 27.94
CA VAL A 184 -6.01 -4.22 27.80
C VAL A 184 -5.68 -5.07 26.58
N PHE A 185 -6.39 -6.18 26.40
CA PHE A 185 -6.20 -7.09 25.27
C PHE A 185 -6.50 -6.40 23.92
N ILE A 186 -7.61 -5.67 23.82
CA ILE A 186 -7.95 -4.87 22.63
C ILE A 186 -6.83 -3.85 22.33
N VAL A 187 -6.38 -3.11 23.35
CA VAL A 187 -5.30 -2.13 23.18
C VAL A 187 -4.03 -2.82 22.68
N VAL A 188 -3.66 -3.97 23.22
CA VAL A 188 -2.49 -4.75 22.77
C VAL A 188 -2.68 -5.29 21.35
N SER A 189 -3.86 -5.77 20.99
CA SER A 189 -4.16 -6.23 19.64
C SER A 189 -4.01 -5.09 18.62
N VAL A 190 -4.60 -3.93 18.90
CA VAL A 190 -4.56 -2.78 17.99
C VAL A 190 -3.18 -2.10 17.95
N SER A 191 -2.49 -2.01 19.09
CA SER A 191 -1.18 -1.33 19.15
C SER A 191 -0.01 -2.23 18.75
N CYS A 192 -0.10 -3.54 18.94
CA CYS A 192 1.02 -4.45 18.69
C CYS A 192 0.68 -5.48 17.61
N GLY A 193 -0.41 -6.23 17.79
CA GLY A 193 -0.79 -7.32 16.89
C GLY A 193 -1.00 -6.85 15.45
N PHE A 194 -1.85 -5.83 15.28
CA PHE A 194 -2.24 -5.34 13.97
C PHE A 194 -1.09 -4.69 13.19
N PRO A 195 -0.24 -3.83 13.80
CA PRO A 195 0.91 -3.27 13.10
C PRO A 195 1.94 -4.33 12.69
N VAL A 196 2.14 -5.37 13.51
CA VAL A 196 3.00 -6.51 13.16
C VAL A 196 2.43 -7.29 11.99
N ALA A 197 1.13 -7.63 12.02
CA ALA A 197 0.45 -8.31 10.92
C ALA A 197 0.49 -7.48 9.63
N SER A 198 0.24 -6.16 9.73
CA SER A 198 0.34 -5.22 8.61
C SER A 198 1.75 -5.17 8.02
N ALA A 199 2.79 -5.07 8.86
CA ALA A 199 4.17 -5.09 8.41
C ALA A 199 4.52 -6.42 7.70
N PHE A 200 4.01 -7.54 8.21
CA PHE A 200 4.18 -8.86 7.62
C PHE A 200 3.48 -8.97 6.25
N ALA A 201 2.20 -8.56 6.14
CA ALA A 201 1.47 -8.50 4.87
C ALA A 201 2.20 -7.64 3.84
N MET A 202 2.67 -6.48 4.26
CA MET A 202 3.41 -5.56 3.40
C MET A 202 4.71 -6.17 2.88
N GLU A 203 5.48 -6.85 3.74
CA GLU A 203 6.73 -7.51 3.37
C GLU A 203 6.48 -8.67 2.39
N LEU A 204 5.44 -9.48 2.62
CA LEU A 204 5.02 -10.50 1.66
C LEU A 204 4.60 -9.87 0.33
N GLY A 205 3.86 -8.76 0.35
CA GLY A 205 3.49 -8.02 -0.86
C GLY A 205 4.68 -7.51 -1.66
N LYS A 206 5.74 -7.02 -0.99
CA LYS A 206 7.02 -6.67 -1.65
C LYS A 206 7.66 -7.88 -2.33
N ARG A 207 7.67 -9.04 -1.67
CA ARG A 207 8.23 -10.28 -2.24
C ARG A 207 7.44 -10.74 -3.45
N VAL A 208 6.11 -10.70 -3.39
CA VAL A 208 5.24 -10.98 -4.55
C VAL A 208 5.57 -10.05 -5.72
N ALA A 209 5.86 -8.76 -5.45
CA ALA A 209 6.25 -7.81 -6.48
C ALA A 209 7.59 -8.13 -7.17
N THR A 210 8.50 -8.83 -6.50
CA THR A 210 9.77 -9.29 -7.10
C THR A 210 9.60 -10.53 -7.97
N GLY A 211 8.52 -11.31 -7.74
CA GLY A 211 8.11 -12.34 -8.66
C GLY A 211 7.65 -11.69 -9.97
N LYS A 212 8.12 -12.17 -11.12
CA LYS A 212 7.73 -11.68 -12.46
C LYS A 212 6.25 -11.99 -12.82
N LEU A 213 5.37 -12.05 -11.83
CA LEU A 213 3.94 -12.31 -11.99
C LEU A 213 3.25 -11.00 -12.40
N ALA A 214 2.64 -11.01 -13.59
CA ALA A 214 1.88 -9.89 -14.10
C ALA A 214 0.37 -10.17 -14.09
N GLY A 215 -0.44 -9.11 -14.18
CA GLY A 215 -1.89 -9.19 -14.33
C GLY A 215 -2.63 -9.79 -13.13
N THR A 216 -3.70 -10.53 -13.42
CA THR A 216 -4.68 -11.03 -12.45
C THR A 216 -4.08 -11.96 -11.39
N TRP A 217 -3.07 -12.75 -11.77
CA TRP A 217 -2.36 -13.63 -10.82
C TRP A 217 -1.71 -12.86 -9.68
N CYS A 218 -1.23 -11.65 -9.96
CA CYS A 218 -0.65 -10.77 -8.96
C CYS A 218 -1.70 -10.33 -7.93
N ALA A 219 -2.91 -9.98 -8.38
CA ALA A 219 -4.03 -9.61 -7.52
C ALA A 219 -4.47 -10.77 -6.62
N CYS A 220 -4.62 -11.98 -7.19
CA CYS A 220 -4.94 -13.19 -6.43
C CYS A 220 -3.90 -13.49 -5.34
N MET A 221 -2.61 -13.25 -5.62
CA MET A 221 -1.55 -13.43 -4.63
C MET A 221 -1.66 -12.42 -3.48
N TYR A 222 -2.00 -11.16 -3.73
CA TYR A 222 -2.22 -10.18 -2.64
C TYR A 222 -3.42 -10.52 -1.77
N LEU A 223 -4.50 -10.99 -2.40
CA LEU A 223 -5.66 -11.48 -1.67
C LEU A 223 -5.31 -12.72 -0.83
N GLY A 224 -4.56 -13.66 -1.40
CA GLY A 224 -4.03 -14.82 -0.67
C GLY A 224 -3.15 -14.42 0.51
N VAL A 225 -2.28 -13.42 0.35
CA VAL A 225 -1.51 -12.84 1.47
C VAL A 225 -2.46 -12.26 2.51
N GLY A 226 -3.48 -11.51 2.10
CA GLY A 226 -4.51 -10.97 3.00
C GLY A 226 -5.16 -12.04 3.88
N VAL A 227 -5.59 -13.14 3.28
CA VAL A 227 -6.19 -14.30 3.98
C VAL A 227 -5.21 -14.90 4.97
N VAL A 228 -4.00 -15.22 4.51
CA VAL A 228 -2.98 -15.86 5.36
C VAL A 228 -2.66 -14.99 6.57
N VAL A 229 -2.45 -13.69 6.36
CA VAL A 229 -2.15 -12.78 7.46
C VAL A 229 -3.35 -12.58 8.38
N SER A 230 -4.57 -12.51 7.84
CA SER A 230 -5.77 -12.42 8.67
C SER A 230 -5.94 -13.65 9.55
N VAL A 231 -5.77 -14.86 8.98
CA VAL A 231 -5.84 -16.11 9.75
C VAL A 231 -4.75 -16.18 10.82
N LEU A 232 -3.52 -15.76 10.51
CA LEU A 232 -2.45 -15.72 11.51
C LEU A 232 -2.73 -14.71 12.63
N HIS A 233 -3.29 -13.55 12.28
CA HIS A 233 -3.69 -12.54 13.26
C HIS A 233 -4.82 -13.04 14.16
N GLU A 234 -5.81 -13.73 13.60
CA GLU A 234 -6.90 -14.36 14.37
C GLU A 234 -6.39 -15.50 15.25
N LEU A 235 -5.50 -16.35 14.75
CA LEU A 235 -4.86 -17.38 15.57
C LEU A 235 -4.15 -16.76 16.77
N TRP A 236 -3.36 -15.71 16.54
CA TRP A 236 -2.71 -14.97 17.61
C TRP A 236 -3.74 -14.37 18.58
N TYR A 237 -4.82 -13.78 18.08
CA TYR A 237 -5.92 -13.23 18.88
C TYR A 237 -6.56 -14.32 19.76
N SER A 238 -6.90 -15.48 19.20
CA SER A 238 -7.47 -16.61 19.94
C SER A 238 -6.54 -17.14 21.02
N PHE A 239 -5.23 -17.26 20.77
CA PHE A 239 -4.26 -17.68 21.79
C PHE A 239 -4.03 -16.63 22.87
N ALA A 240 -4.11 -15.35 22.52
CA ALA A 240 -3.86 -14.25 23.44
C ALA A 240 -5.12 -13.84 24.22
N ASN A 241 -6.32 -14.26 23.81
CA ASN A 241 -7.56 -14.07 24.55
C ASN A 241 -7.77 -15.23 25.53
N PRO A 242 -7.56 -15.05 26.84
CA PRO A 242 -7.72 -16.11 27.83
C PRO A 242 -9.16 -16.63 27.94
N ALA A 243 -10.16 -15.87 27.46
CA ALA A 243 -11.56 -16.31 27.42
C ALA A 243 -11.86 -17.27 26.23
N ALA A 244 -10.96 -17.36 25.25
CA ALA A 244 -11.15 -18.19 24.05
C ALA A 244 -10.47 -19.58 24.14
N ILE A 245 -9.90 -19.93 25.30
CA ILE A 245 -9.15 -21.19 25.52
C ILE A 245 -10.10 -22.36 25.92
N ASP A 246 -11.42 -22.19 25.83
CA ASP A 246 -12.35 -23.33 25.89
C ASP A 246 -12.36 -24.11 24.56
N ASP A 247 -12.70 -25.41 24.62
CA ASP A 247 -12.42 -26.53 23.68
C ASP A 247 -12.68 -26.32 22.16
N ASP A 248 -13.23 -25.18 21.71
CA ASP A 248 -13.67 -24.93 20.33
C ASP A 248 -12.74 -24.06 19.48
N ALA A 249 -11.61 -23.58 20.03
CA ALA A 249 -10.66 -22.72 19.29
C ALA A 249 -10.18 -23.35 17.95
N TRP A 250 -10.12 -24.68 17.89
CA TRP A 250 -9.71 -25.42 16.69
C TRP A 250 -10.73 -25.34 15.54
N HIS A 251 -12.02 -25.13 15.83
CA HIS A 251 -13.08 -24.98 14.81
C HIS A 251 -13.09 -23.60 14.15
N VAL A 252 -12.49 -22.60 14.81
CA VAL A 252 -12.35 -21.24 14.27
C VAL A 252 -11.43 -21.23 13.04
N ILE A 253 -10.39 -22.07 13.05
CA ILE A 253 -9.35 -22.11 12.00
C ILE A 253 -9.91 -22.49 10.62
N PRO A 254 -10.55 -23.66 10.42
CA PRO A 254 -11.08 -24.04 9.10
C PRO A 254 -12.20 -23.10 8.64
N THR A 255 -13.02 -22.60 9.58
CA THR A 255 -14.13 -21.69 9.29
C THR A 255 -13.61 -20.32 8.82
N ALA A 256 -12.61 -19.77 9.52
CA ALA A 256 -11.94 -18.54 9.12
C ALA A 256 -11.22 -18.71 7.78
N VAL A 257 -10.48 -19.81 7.57
CA VAL A 257 -9.81 -20.08 6.29
C VAL A 257 -10.82 -20.17 5.14
N PHE A 258 -11.92 -20.90 5.32
CA PHE A 258 -12.94 -21.07 4.30
C PHE A 258 -13.64 -19.75 3.94
N LEU A 259 -14.10 -18.99 4.94
CA LEU A 259 -14.84 -17.75 4.70
C LEU A 259 -13.93 -16.63 4.21
N ASN A 260 -12.69 -16.54 4.70
CA ASN A 260 -11.70 -15.63 4.12
C ASN A 260 -11.36 -16.02 2.68
N GLY A 261 -11.25 -17.32 2.39
CA GLY A 261 -11.09 -17.83 1.03
C GLY A 261 -12.24 -17.38 0.13
N MET A 262 -13.49 -17.50 0.58
CA MET A 262 -14.67 -17.06 -0.17
C MET A 262 -14.72 -15.53 -0.36
N ALA A 263 -14.43 -14.76 0.69
CA ALA A 263 -14.35 -13.29 0.62
C ALA A 263 -13.26 -12.85 -0.37
N VAL A 264 -12.15 -13.58 -0.43
CA VAL A 264 -11.10 -13.36 -1.41
C VAL A 264 -11.50 -13.75 -2.82
N VAL A 265 -12.20 -14.86 -3.02
CA VAL A 265 -12.74 -15.22 -4.34
C VAL A 265 -13.74 -14.15 -4.80
N ALA A 266 -14.61 -13.68 -3.92
CA ALA A 266 -15.55 -12.60 -4.20
C ALA A 266 -14.85 -11.28 -4.52
N ALA A 267 -13.81 -10.91 -3.76
CA ALA A 267 -12.99 -9.73 -4.05
C ALA A 267 -12.21 -9.88 -5.37
N ALA A 268 -11.57 -11.03 -5.61
CA ALA A 268 -10.87 -11.33 -6.86
C ALA A 268 -11.81 -11.26 -8.07
N TRP A 269 -13.05 -11.71 -7.90
CA TRP A 269 -14.09 -11.65 -8.91
C TRP A 269 -14.60 -10.22 -9.13
N ALA A 270 -14.87 -9.46 -8.05
CA ALA A 270 -15.34 -8.07 -8.13
C ALA A 270 -14.29 -7.13 -8.71
N PHE A 271 -13.00 -7.39 -8.47
CA PHE A 271 -11.87 -6.64 -9.01
C PHE A 271 -11.24 -7.32 -10.24
N TRP A 272 -11.94 -8.27 -10.86
CA TRP A 272 -11.44 -8.96 -12.05
C TRP A 272 -11.37 -7.96 -13.22
N PRO A 273 -10.18 -7.70 -13.80
CA PRO A 273 -9.99 -6.68 -14.84
C PRO A 273 -10.64 -7.05 -16.21
N GLY A 274 -11.40 -8.14 -16.27
CA GLY A 274 -12.09 -8.61 -17.48
C GLY A 274 -13.22 -7.72 -17.96
N LEU A 275 -13.50 -6.59 -17.31
CA LEU A 275 -14.46 -5.58 -17.79
C LEU A 275 -13.80 -4.30 -18.33
N GLU A 276 -12.49 -4.09 -18.12
CA GLU A 276 -11.78 -2.87 -18.59
C GLU A 276 -10.75 -3.15 -19.70
N CYS A 277 -10.51 -4.43 -20.04
CA CYS A 277 -9.50 -4.81 -21.03
C CYS A 277 -9.94 -4.59 -22.50
N GLU A 278 -11.14 -4.07 -22.75
CA GLU A 278 -11.56 -3.66 -24.10
C GLU A 278 -11.28 -2.18 -24.43
N SER A 279 -11.03 -1.29 -23.45
CA SER A 279 -10.77 0.13 -23.78
C SER A 279 -9.30 0.43 -24.08
N ALA A 280 -8.35 -0.22 -23.39
CA ALA A 280 -6.92 0.01 -23.65
C ALA A 280 -6.43 -0.62 -24.97
N ALA A 281 -7.16 -1.59 -25.53
CA ALA A 281 -6.87 -2.13 -26.86
C ALA A 281 -7.41 -1.21 -27.99
N ALA A 282 -8.37 -0.33 -27.71
CA ALA A 282 -8.87 0.63 -28.70
C ALA A 282 -7.92 1.82 -28.91
N ASP A 283 -7.20 2.26 -27.86
CA ASP A 283 -6.27 3.40 -27.96
C ASP A 283 -4.92 3.05 -28.60
N SER A 284 -4.50 1.78 -28.60
CA SER A 284 -3.21 1.39 -29.22
C SER A 284 -3.28 1.12 -30.72
N ILE A 285 -4.48 1.15 -31.32
CA ILE A 285 -4.67 0.95 -32.76
C ILE A 285 -4.65 2.30 -33.53
N ASN A 286 -4.88 3.44 -32.88
CA ASN A 286 -5.00 4.73 -33.57
C ASN A 286 -3.70 5.54 -33.72
N ASP A 287 -2.62 5.17 -33.02
CA ASP A 287 -1.33 5.91 -33.12
C ASP A 287 -0.41 5.40 -34.26
N GLY A 288 -0.85 4.38 -35.02
CA GLY A 288 -0.07 3.78 -36.10
C GLY A 288 -0.27 4.41 -37.50
N GLU A 289 -1.30 5.24 -37.71
CA GLU A 289 -1.72 5.66 -39.06
C GLU A 289 -1.47 7.13 -39.44
N LEU A 290 -0.71 7.90 -38.66
CA LEU A 290 -0.38 9.30 -39.01
C LEU A 290 1.08 9.57 -39.41
N GLY A 291 1.89 8.53 -39.57
CA GLY A 291 3.31 8.65 -39.93
C GLY A 291 3.64 8.13 -41.32
N GLY A 292 3.03 8.65 -42.39
CA GLY A 292 3.27 8.08 -43.72
C GLY A 292 2.85 8.88 -44.95
N THR A 293 3.37 10.10 -45.13
CA THR A 293 3.74 10.58 -46.48
C THR A 293 4.89 11.57 -46.41
N SER A 294 6.10 11.02 -46.56
CA SER A 294 7.27 11.70 -47.09
C SER A 294 7.01 12.07 -48.56
N ALA A 295 7.06 13.36 -48.88
CA ALA A 295 7.30 13.82 -50.24
C ALA A 295 8.60 14.64 -50.19
N ALA A 296 9.70 13.95 -50.48
CA ALA A 296 10.99 14.54 -50.76
C ALA A 296 10.85 15.42 -52.02
N ALA A 297 11.14 16.72 -51.88
CA ALA A 297 11.34 17.61 -53.01
C ALA A 297 12.80 17.48 -53.47
N ASP A 298 12.92 17.02 -54.69
CA ASP A 298 14.10 16.76 -55.52
C ASP A 298 14.87 18.07 -55.82
N PRO A 299 16.20 18.16 -55.57
CA PRO A 299 17.01 19.26 -56.04
C PRO A 299 17.88 18.83 -57.22
N GLY A 300 17.54 19.31 -58.41
CA GLY A 300 18.47 19.37 -59.55
C GLY A 300 17.82 19.04 -60.87
N ASP A 301 17.80 19.99 -61.81
CA ASP A 301 18.85 20.06 -62.83
C ASP A 301 18.41 20.96 -64.01
N ALA A 302 19.41 21.60 -64.61
CA ALA A 302 19.46 22.23 -65.93
C ALA A 302 18.59 23.47 -66.23
N ARG A 303 19.27 24.61 -66.48
CA ARG A 303 19.61 24.97 -67.87
C ARG A 303 20.59 26.14 -67.96
N ASP A 304 21.71 25.79 -68.58
CA ASP A 304 22.75 26.63 -69.14
C ASP A 304 22.44 26.74 -70.65
N GLU A 305 22.07 27.92 -71.15
CA GLU A 305 22.19 28.32 -72.56
C GLU A 305 22.45 29.85 -72.59
N GLY A 306 23.69 30.25 -72.89
CA GLY A 306 24.03 31.60 -73.39
C GLY A 306 23.67 31.75 -74.87
N PRO A 307 24.05 32.81 -75.62
CA PRO A 307 24.84 34.00 -75.31
C PRO A 307 24.08 35.35 -75.38
#